data_AF-A0A524GTR3-F1
#
_entry.id   AF-A0A524GTR3-F1
#
_cell.length_a   1.000
_cell.length_b   1.000
_cell.length_c   1.000
_cell.angle_alpha   90.00
_cell.angle_beta   90.00
_cell.angle_gamma   90.00
#
_symmetry.space_group_name_H-M   'P 1'
#
loop_
_entity.id
_entity.type
_entity.pdbx_description
1 polymer ?
#
loop_
_entity_poly.entity_id
_entity_poly.type
_entity_poly.pdbx_seq_one_letter_code
_entity_poly.pdbx_strand_id
1 'polypeptide(L)'
;ALEAETLFHEFGHALNNLLSNITYPGSSVPRDFVELPSQIMEHWVLEPEVLKVYAKHYQTGEIIPKEIVDKLDKASKFNMGFITVEYLAASLLDMEYHALTEPVDLDIRDFENKAMEKYGLIPEIKPRYRSTYFNHIWGGGYSAGYYSYIWCGVLDSDAFQAFKETGDIFNREIASKFEKEILSRGGTKDPLEMYIAFRGKEPGIDALLENRGLK
;
A
#
# COMPACT_ATOMS: atom_id res chain seq x y z
N ALA A 1 13.37 -1.82 8.63
CA ALA A 1 11.95 -2.09 8.32
C ALA A 1 11.64 -1.53 6.94
N LEU A 2 11.73 -0.20 6.76
CA LEU A 2 11.38 0.47 5.50
C LEU A 2 12.00 -0.12 4.21
N GLU A 3 13.30 -0.45 4.18
CA GLU A 3 13.94 -1.03 2.98
C GLU A 3 13.49 -2.48 2.71
N ALA A 4 13.24 -3.25 3.77
CA ALA A 4 12.72 -4.61 3.64
C ALA A 4 11.25 -4.59 3.18
N GLU A 5 10.45 -3.67 3.72
CA GLU A 5 9.08 -3.39 3.24
C GLU A 5 9.09 -3.01 1.77
N THR A 6 9.96 -2.08 1.37
CA THR A 6 10.12 -1.68 -0.04
C THR A 6 10.49 -2.88 -0.92
N LEU A 7 11.40 -3.75 -0.47
CA LEU A 7 11.75 -4.96 -1.22
C LEU A 7 10.54 -5.89 -1.40
N PHE A 8 9.75 -6.12 -0.35
CA PHE A 8 8.56 -6.98 -0.43
C PHE A 8 7.47 -6.35 -1.31
N HIS A 9 7.28 -5.04 -1.21
CA HIS A 9 6.38 -4.27 -2.07
C HIS A 9 6.70 -4.50 -3.54
N GLU A 10 7.94 -4.22 -3.96
CA GLU A 10 8.35 -4.40 -5.35
C GLU A 10 8.32 -5.87 -5.78
N PHE A 11 8.60 -6.80 -4.86
CA PHE A 11 8.49 -8.22 -5.15
C PHE A 11 7.04 -8.66 -5.38
N GLY A 12 6.06 -8.02 -4.74
CA GLY A 12 4.65 -8.26 -5.02
C GLY A 12 4.24 -7.84 -6.43
N HIS A 13 4.74 -6.71 -6.93
CA HIS A 13 4.61 -6.35 -8.35
C HIS A 13 5.30 -7.36 -9.27
N ALA A 14 6.48 -7.84 -8.90
CA ALA A 14 7.18 -8.88 -9.66
C ALA A 14 6.37 -10.18 -9.72
N LEU A 15 5.78 -10.62 -8.61
CA LEU A 15 4.91 -11.80 -8.55
C LEU A 15 3.67 -11.65 -9.44
N ASN A 16 3.02 -10.48 -9.42
CA ASN A 16 1.87 -10.19 -10.27
C ASN A 16 2.21 -10.30 -11.77
N ASN A 17 3.43 -9.89 -12.16
CA ASN A 17 3.88 -10.03 -13.54
C ASN A 17 4.31 -11.47 -13.87
N LEU A 18 5.03 -12.14 -12.97
CA LEU A 18 5.56 -13.50 -13.18
C LEU A 18 4.45 -14.56 -13.25
N LEU A 19 3.38 -14.38 -12.49
CA LEU A 19 2.28 -15.34 -12.38
C LEU A 19 1.10 -15.01 -13.31
N SER A 20 1.19 -13.91 -14.06
CA SER A 20 0.20 -13.53 -15.06
C SER A 20 -0.05 -14.65 -16.07
N ASN A 21 -1.32 -15.00 -16.29
CA ASN A 21 -1.75 -16.01 -17.24
C ASN A 21 -2.82 -15.46 -18.19
N ILE A 22 -2.48 -14.38 -18.89
CA ILE A 22 -3.36 -13.67 -19.82
C ILE A 22 -2.94 -13.91 -21.27
N THR A 23 -3.92 -13.96 -22.18
CA THR A 23 -3.66 -14.12 -23.62
C THR A 23 -3.23 -12.82 -24.29
N TYR A 24 -3.81 -11.69 -23.88
CA TYR A 24 -3.59 -10.40 -24.52
C TYR A 24 -2.67 -9.51 -23.68
N PRO A 25 -1.47 -9.16 -24.17
CA PRO A 25 -0.56 -8.25 -23.49
C PRO A 25 -1.23 -6.89 -23.23
N GLY A 26 -0.91 -6.27 -22.09
CA GLY A 26 -1.42 -4.94 -21.75
C GLY A 26 -2.82 -4.92 -21.12
N SER A 27 -3.40 -6.06 -20.76
CA SER A 27 -4.56 -6.10 -19.85
C SER A 27 -4.09 -5.74 -18.43
N SER A 28 -3.75 -4.47 -18.22
CA SER A 28 -3.37 -3.93 -16.92
C SER A 28 -4.60 -3.66 -16.06
N VAL A 29 -4.48 -3.86 -14.75
CA VAL A 29 -5.52 -3.46 -13.79
C VAL A 29 -5.54 -1.95 -13.59
N PRO A 30 -6.68 -1.37 -13.14
CA PRO A 30 -6.76 0.02 -12.73
C PRO A 30 -5.72 0.39 -11.66
N ARG A 31 -5.36 1.68 -11.60
CA ARG A 31 -4.33 2.21 -10.68
C ARG A 31 -4.70 2.02 -9.20
N ASP A 32 -5.99 2.06 -8.88
CA ASP A 32 -6.55 1.82 -7.54
C ASP A 32 -6.75 0.34 -7.20
N PHE A 33 -6.20 -0.56 -8.02
CA PHE A 33 -6.08 -1.99 -7.73
C PHE A 33 -4.64 -2.51 -7.89
N VAL A 34 -3.80 -1.83 -8.67
CA VAL A 34 -2.44 -2.29 -8.99
C VAL A 34 -1.51 -2.40 -7.78
N GLU A 35 -1.80 -1.68 -6.70
CA GLU A 35 -1.01 -1.72 -5.47
C GLU A 35 -1.42 -2.87 -4.53
N LEU A 36 -2.55 -3.54 -4.75
CA LEU A 36 -2.94 -4.68 -3.91
C LEU A 36 -1.88 -5.80 -3.91
N PRO A 37 -1.37 -6.28 -5.07
CA PRO A 37 -0.31 -7.28 -5.09
C PRO A 37 0.99 -6.86 -4.42
N SER A 38 1.34 -5.57 -4.45
CA SER A 38 2.56 -5.06 -3.81
C SER A 38 2.37 -4.88 -2.31
N GLN A 39 1.37 -4.10 -1.90
CA GLN A 39 1.15 -3.73 -0.51
C GLN A 39 0.81 -4.90 0.39
N ILE A 40 0.07 -5.90 -0.12
CA ILE A 40 -0.23 -7.09 0.69
C ILE A 40 1.08 -7.74 1.16
N MET A 41 2.11 -7.83 0.30
CA MET A 41 3.38 -8.48 0.63
C MET A 41 4.11 -7.82 1.80
N GLU A 42 3.90 -6.51 2.03
CA GLU A 42 4.52 -5.79 3.13
C GLU A 42 4.10 -6.34 4.50
N HIS A 43 2.89 -6.89 4.62
CA HIS A 43 2.39 -7.44 5.88
C HIS A 43 3.26 -8.59 6.40
N TRP A 44 3.84 -9.41 5.50
CA TRP A 44 4.70 -10.54 5.89
C TRP A 44 6.04 -10.09 6.48
N VAL A 45 6.51 -8.87 6.22
CA VAL A 45 7.88 -8.43 6.56
C VAL A 45 8.16 -8.53 8.06
N LEU A 46 7.16 -8.18 8.88
CA LEU A 46 7.27 -8.13 10.34
C LEU A 46 6.58 -9.30 11.04
N GLU A 47 6.04 -10.27 10.30
CA GLU A 47 5.46 -11.46 10.89
C GLU A 47 6.54 -12.27 11.63
N PRO A 48 6.31 -12.68 12.89
CA PRO A 48 7.31 -13.39 13.69
C PRO A 48 7.86 -14.64 13.01
N GLU A 49 7.05 -15.36 12.26
CA GLU A 49 7.43 -16.54 11.49
C GLU A 49 8.38 -16.20 10.34
N VAL A 50 8.15 -15.08 9.66
CA VAL A 50 8.96 -14.62 8.52
C VAL A 50 10.27 -14.00 9.02
N LEU A 51 10.22 -13.21 10.09
CA LEU A 51 11.41 -12.63 10.71
C LEU A 51 12.43 -13.71 11.11
N LYS A 52 11.99 -14.87 11.61
CA LYS A 52 12.90 -15.99 11.94
C LYS A 52 13.66 -16.54 10.72
N VAL A 53 13.12 -16.36 9.51
CA VAL A 53 13.74 -16.84 8.28
C VAL A 53 14.92 -15.95 7.88
N TYR A 54 14.72 -14.62 7.84
CA TYR A 54 15.67 -13.68 7.25
C TYR A 54 16.36 -12.74 8.24
N ALA A 55 15.75 -12.42 9.39
CA ALA A 55 16.31 -11.51 10.38
C ALA A 55 17.36 -12.24 11.24
N LYS A 56 18.55 -12.42 10.65
CA LYS A 56 19.71 -13.05 11.28
C LYS A 56 20.87 -12.07 11.36
N HIS A 57 21.64 -12.14 12.43
CA HIS A 57 22.84 -11.34 12.56
C HIS A 57 23.84 -11.71 11.45
N TYR A 58 24.29 -10.73 10.67
CA TYR A 58 25.00 -10.98 9.41
C TYR A 58 26.34 -11.72 9.58
N GLN A 59 26.97 -11.65 10.76
CA GLN A 59 28.24 -12.34 11.04
C GLN A 59 28.05 -13.70 11.71
N THR A 60 27.08 -13.81 12.61
CA THR A 60 26.93 -14.98 13.50
C THR A 60 25.83 -15.93 13.05
N GLY A 61 24.91 -15.47 12.19
CA GLY A 61 23.74 -16.23 11.75
C GLY A 61 22.66 -16.38 12.82
N GLU A 62 22.86 -15.80 14.02
CA GLU A 62 21.91 -15.87 15.11
C GLU A 62 20.60 -15.17 14.74
N ILE A 63 19.47 -15.84 15.02
CA ILE A 63 18.14 -15.31 14.74
C ILE A 63 17.83 -14.15 15.68
N ILE A 64 17.11 -13.14 15.18
CA ILE A 64 16.63 -12.01 15.96
C ILE A 64 15.98 -12.47 17.28
N PRO A 65 16.41 -11.94 18.44
CA PRO A 65 15.81 -12.33 19.72
C PRO A 65 14.34 -11.95 19.79
N LYS A 66 13.52 -12.81 20.40
CA LYS A 66 12.08 -12.56 20.59
C LYS A 66 11.80 -11.20 21.26
N GLU A 67 12.61 -10.81 22.23
CA GLU A 67 12.43 -9.52 22.92
C GLU A 67 12.52 -8.31 21.97
N ILE A 68 13.35 -8.38 20.93
CA ILE A 68 13.45 -7.32 19.93
C ILE A 68 12.23 -7.35 19.01
N VAL A 69 11.77 -8.54 18.61
CA VAL A 69 10.53 -8.70 17.82
C VAL A 69 9.34 -8.11 18.58
N ASP A 70 9.20 -8.41 19.87
CA ASP A 70 8.12 -7.86 20.71
C ASP A 70 8.20 -6.32 20.83
N LYS A 71 9.41 -5.74 20.80
CA LYS A 71 9.58 -4.26 20.79
C LYS A 71 9.22 -3.66 19.44
N LEU A 72 9.54 -4.33 18.33
CA LEU A 72 9.15 -3.90 16.98
C LEU A 72 7.63 -3.91 16.84
N ASP A 73 6.98 -4.97 17.29
CA ASP A 73 5.52 -5.08 17.29
C ASP A 73 4.85 -3.94 18.09
N LYS A 74 5.33 -3.67 19.31
CA LYS A 74 4.84 -2.55 20.12
C LYS A 74 5.08 -1.18 19.48
N ALA A 75 6.13 -1.03 18.69
CA ALA A 75 6.46 0.20 18.00
C ALA A 75 5.80 0.31 16.61
N SER A 76 5.10 -0.72 16.12
CA SER A 76 4.52 -0.76 14.77
C SER A 76 3.59 0.41 14.46
N LYS A 77 2.88 0.92 15.47
CA LYS A 77 1.95 2.06 15.34
C LYS A 77 2.59 3.41 15.69
N PHE A 78 3.86 3.42 16.10
CA PHE A 78 4.57 4.65 16.42
C PHE A 78 4.64 5.54 15.16
N ASN A 79 4.38 6.84 15.35
CA ASN A 79 4.41 7.85 14.28
C ASN A 79 3.36 7.69 13.17
N MET A 80 2.39 6.77 13.29
CA MET A 80 1.37 6.56 12.25
C MET A 80 0.48 7.78 11.99
N GLY A 81 0.31 8.66 12.97
CA GLY A 81 -0.32 9.96 12.77
C GLY A 81 0.44 10.82 11.75
N PHE A 82 1.76 10.96 11.90
CA PHE A 82 2.59 11.69 10.95
C PHE A 82 2.54 11.03 9.56
N ILE A 83 2.83 9.72 9.49
CA ILE A 83 2.91 8.95 8.23
C ILE A 83 1.58 9.04 7.44
N THR A 84 0.45 8.93 8.15
CA THR A 84 -0.87 9.02 7.51
C THR A 84 -1.17 10.44 7.05
N VAL A 85 -0.88 11.45 7.87
CA VAL A 85 -1.20 12.84 7.55
C VAL A 85 -0.33 13.37 6.40
N GLU A 86 0.99 13.12 6.37
CA GLU A 86 1.83 13.58 5.26
C GLU A 86 1.42 12.94 3.93
N TYR A 87 0.96 11.68 3.96
CA TYR A 87 0.48 10.96 2.79
C TYR A 87 -0.84 11.54 2.31
N LEU A 88 -1.83 11.70 3.20
CA LEU A 88 -3.13 12.27 2.86
C LEU A 88 -3.00 13.70 2.34
N ALA A 89 -2.11 14.51 2.93
CA ALA A 89 -1.81 15.85 2.45
C ALA A 89 -1.30 15.84 1.00
N ALA A 90 -0.42 14.91 0.63
CA ALA A 90 0.03 14.75 -0.76
C ALA A 90 -1.08 14.25 -1.70
N SER A 91 -1.90 13.29 -1.26
CA SER A 91 -3.05 12.81 -2.05
C SER A 91 -4.09 13.91 -2.28
N LEU A 92 -4.38 14.73 -1.28
CA LEU A 92 -5.29 15.85 -1.41
C LEU A 92 -4.72 16.95 -2.30
N LEU A 93 -3.41 17.23 -2.22
CA LEU A 93 -2.74 18.17 -3.12
C LEU A 93 -2.83 17.73 -4.58
N ASP A 94 -2.63 16.44 -4.87
CA ASP A 94 -2.85 15.85 -6.20
C ASP A 94 -4.28 16.11 -6.70
N MET A 95 -5.28 15.86 -5.86
CA MET A 95 -6.68 16.09 -6.21
C MET A 95 -6.99 17.58 -6.42
N GLU A 96 -6.41 18.51 -5.66
CA GLU A 96 -6.59 19.94 -5.89
C GLU A 96 -6.06 20.36 -7.27
N TYR A 97 -4.90 19.84 -7.69
CA TYR A 97 -4.36 20.12 -9.03
C TYR A 97 -5.28 19.61 -10.13
N HIS A 98 -5.78 18.39 -10.00
CA HIS A 98 -6.54 17.73 -11.06
C HIS A 98 -8.06 17.98 -11.01
N ALA A 99 -8.53 18.73 -10.01
CA ALA A 99 -9.91 19.24 -9.95
C ALA A 99 -10.08 20.61 -10.64
N LEU A 100 -8.99 21.24 -11.10
CA LEU A 100 -9.04 22.50 -11.85
C LEU A 100 -9.72 22.27 -13.21
N THR A 101 -10.77 23.03 -13.49
CA THR A 101 -11.57 22.88 -14.71
C THR A 101 -11.05 23.68 -15.90
N GLU A 102 -10.18 24.66 -15.64
CA GLU A 102 -9.63 25.56 -16.66
C GLU A 102 -8.11 25.72 -16.47
N PRO A 103 -7.34 25.96 -17.53
CA PRO A 103 -5.93 26.29 -17.42
C PRO A 103 -5.73 27.56 -16.57
N VAL A 104 -4.87 27.47 -15.57
CA VAL A 104 -4.56 28.57 -14.65
C VAL A 104 -3.05 28.75 -14.55
N ASP A 105 -2.61 30.01 -14.54
CA ASP A 105 -1.24 30.34 -14.19
C ASP A 105 -1.14 30.42 -12.65
N LEU A 106 -0.35 29.53 -12.05
CA LEU A 106 -0.31 29.33 -10.60
C LEU A 106 1.05 29.73 -10.04
N ASP A 107 1.04 30.53 -8.97
CA ASP A 107 2.14 30.47 -8.01
C ASP A 107 2.03 29.14 -7.25
N ILE A 108 2.92 28.20 -7.59
CA ILE A 108 2.92 26.84 -7.06
C ILE A 108 3.00 26.81 -5.53
N ARG A 109 3.75 27.72 -4.90
CA ARG A 109 3.90 27.74 -3.44
C ARG A 109 2.66 28.27 -2.76
N ASP A 110 2.07 29.33 -3.31
CA ASP A 110 0.82 29.88 -2.81
C ASP A 110 -0.33 28.87 -2.96
N PHE A 111 -0.41 28.20 -4.11
CA PHE A 111 -1.39 27.14 -4.35
C PHE A 111 -1.27 25.99 -3.33
N GLU A 112 -0.07 25.47 -3.12
CA GLU A 112 0.18 24.40 -2.14
C GLU A 112 -0.20 24.85 -0.72
N ASN A 113 0.21 26.05 -0.31
CA ASN A 113 -0.12 26.57 1.02
C ASN A 113 -1.63 26.71 1.23
N LYS A 114 -2.36 27.25 0.24
CA LYS A 114 -3.82 27.39 0.29
C LYS A 114 -4.51 26.03 0.35
N ALA A 115 -4.05 25.06 -0.43
CA ALA A 115 -4.54 23.69 -0.37
C ALA A 115 -4.34 23.09 1.03
N MET A 116 -3.15 23.26 1.62
CA MET A 116 -2.86 22.72 2.95
C MET A 116 -3.64 23.43 4.07
N GLU A 117 -3.85 24.74 3.97
CA GLU A 117 -4.67 25.52 4.89
C GLU A 117 -6.15 25.09 4.84
N LYS A 118 -6.70 24.87 3.63
CA LYS A 118 -8.06 24.35 3.42
C LYS A 118 -8.32 23.06 4.20
N TYR A 119 -7.32 22.18 4.29
CA TYR A 119 -7.41 20.89 4.99
C TYR A 119 -6.93 20.93 6.44
N GLY A 120 -6.56 22.11 6.97
CA GLY A 120 -6.13 22.27 8.36
C GLY A 120 -4.82 21.57 8.67
N LEU A 121 -3.92 21.41 7.69
CA LEU A 121 -2.63 20.79 7.92
C LEU A 121 -1.77 21.65 8.85
N ILE A 122 -1.28 21.05 9.95
CA ILE A 122 -0.42 21.73 10.92
C ILE A 122 0.95 22.07 10.31
N PRO A 123 1.61 23.15 10.76
CA PRO A 123 2.85 23.61 10.14
C PRO A 123 4.02 22.62 10.25
N GLU A 124 4.00 21.73 11.26
CA GLU A 124 5.02 20.71 11.52
C GLU A 124 5.01 19.57 10.50
N ILE A 125 3.89 19.34 9.80
CA ILE A 125 3.74 18.29 8.79
C ILE A 125 3.63 18.94 7.41
N LYS A 126 4.32 18.36 6.43
CA LYS A 126 4.23 18.76 5.03
C LYS A 126 3.69 17.60 4.20
N PRO A 127 3.12 17.85 3.01
CA PRO A 127 2.88 16.79 2.04
C PRO A 127 4.13 15.94 1.84
N ARG A 128 3.97 14.62 1.82
CA ARG A 128 5.06 13.66 1.59
C ARG A 128 5.88 14.02 0.35
N TYR A 129 5.19 14.49 -0.69
CA TYR A 129 5.79 15.14 -1.84
C TYR A 129 5.19 16.52 -2.04
N ARG A 130 6.03 17.53 -2.25
CA ARG A 130 5.61 18.87 -2.65
C ARG A 130 5.63 18.99 -4.16
N SER A 131 4.88 19.95 -4.69
CA SER A 131 4.57 20.04 -6.11
C SER A 131 5.80 19.94 -7.01
N THR A 132 6.89 20.66 -6.74
CA THR A 132 8.06 20.70 -7.64
C THR A 132 8.89 19.42 -7.71
N TYR A 133 8.62 18.44 -6.84
CA TYR A 133 9.30 17.13 -6.84
C TYR A 133 8.32 15.96 -6.72
N PHE A 134 7.04 16.19 -7.00
CA PHE A 134 6.01 15.16 -6.94
C PHE A 134 5.97 14.31 -8.21
N ASN A 135 7.05 13.56 -8.45
CA ASN A 135 7.21 12.83 -9.71
C ASN A 135 6.06 11.87 -10.02
N HIS A 136 5.41 11.28 -8.99
CA HIS A 136 4.26 10.38 -9.15
C HIS A 136 3.16 10.97 -10.05
N ILE A 137 2.85 12.26 -9.87
CA ILE A 137 1.72 12.91 -10.56
C ILE A 137 2.16 13.71 -11.80
N TRP A 138 3.44 14.09 -11.90
CA TRP A 138 3.94 14.89 -13.04
C TRP A 138 4.66 14.08 -14.12
N GLY A 139 5.49 13.13 -13.70
CA GLY A 139 6.28 12.28 -14.61
C GLY A 139 5.90 10.80 -14.55
N GLY A 140 5.13 10.41 -13.54
CA GLY A 140 4.61 9.07 -13.33
C GLY A 140 3.20 8.90 -13.87
N GLY A 141 2.51 7.85 -13.40
CA GLY A 141 1.16 7.48 -13.82
C GLY A 141 0.09 7.63 -12.73
N TYR A 142 0.29 8.53 -11.77
CA TYR A 142 -0.59 8.72 -10.60
C TYR A 142 -1.24 10.11 -10.56
N SER A 143 -1.26 10.87 -11.66
CA SER A 143 -2.06 12.10 -11.73
C SER A 143 -3.53 11.81 -11.43
N ALA A 144 -4.13 12.59 -10.52
CA ALA A 144 -5.47 12.34 -9.99
C ALA A 144 -5.64 10.91 -9.44
N GLY A 145 -4.59 10.35 -8.84
CA GLY A 145 -4.48 8.94 -8.53
C GLY A 145 -3.52 8.62 -7.39
N TYR A 146 -2.90 9.61 -6.73
CA TYR A 146 -2.03 9.32 -5.59
C TYR A 146 -2.81 8.76 -4.39
N TYR A 147 -4.13 9.00 -4.33
CA TYR A 147 -5.05 8.37 -3.38
C TYR A 147 -5.10 6.83 -3.53
N SER A 148 -4.69 6.28 -4.68
CA SER A 148 -4.74 4.84 -4.95
C SER A 148 -4.00 4.02 -3.91
N TYR A 149 -2.91 4.54 -3.31
CA TYR A 149 -2.17 3.82 -2.25
C TYR A 149 -3.01 3.55 -0.99
N ILE A 150 -3.83 4.49 -0.51
CA ILE A 150 -4.70 4.23 0.65
C ILE A 150 -5.98 3.50 0.27
N TRP A 151 -6.43 3.66 -0.97
CA TRP A 151 -7.52 2.86 -1.52
C TRP A 151 -7.16 1.38 -1.56
N CYS A 152 -6.01 1.05 -2.16
CA CYS A 152 -5.44 -0.30 -2.11
C CYS A 152 -5.07 -0.73 -0.68
N GLY A 153 -4.68 0.23 0.19
CA GLY A 153 -4.58 0.08 1.64
C GLY A 153 -5.74 -0.70 2.27
N VAL A 154 -6.98 -0.42 1.83
CA VAL A 154 -8.18 -1.13 2.29
C VAL A 154 -8.16 -2.57 1.81
N LEU A 155 -7.85 -2.77 0.52
CA LEU A 155 -7.84 -4.08 -0.12
C LEU A 155 -6.77 -4.99 0.49
N ASP A 156 -5.53 -4.51 0.63
CA ASP A 156 -4.41 -5.32 1.13
C ASP A 156 -4.60 -5.70 2.59
N SER A 157 -5.07 -4.76 3.41
CA SER A 157 -5.20 -5.00 4.84
C SER A 157 -6.31 -6.01 5.11
N ASP A 158 -7.45 -5.94 4.40
CA ASP A 158 -8.49 -6.98 4.50
C ASP A 158 -8.09 -8.28 3.79
N ALA A 159 -7.32 -8.23 2.70
CA ALA A 159 -6.85 -9.43 2.01
C ALA A 159 -5.89 -10.24 2.90
N PHE A 160 -5.00 -9.56 3.63
CA PHE A 160 -4.10 -10.22 4.58
C PHE A 160 -4.87 -10.85 5.76
N GLN A 161 -6.01 -10.26 6.16
CA GLN A 161 -6.87 -10.90 7.16
C GLN A 161 -7.37 -12.28 6.73
N ALA A 162 -7.59 -12.53 5.43
CA ALA A 162 -7.96 -13.85 4.95
C ALA A 162 -6.91 -14.93 5.32
N PHE A 163 -5.63 -14.57 5.39
CA PHE A 163 -4.57 -15.45 5.86
C PHE A 163 -4.59 -15.58 7.40
N LYS A 164 -4.69 -14.47 8.11
CA LYS A 164 -4.75 -14.42 9.58
C LYS A 164 -5.93 -15.19 10.16
N GLU A 165 -7.10 -15.12 9.54
CA GLU A 165 -8.33 -15.81 9.92
C GLU A 165 -8.17 -17.35 9.93
N THR A 166 -7.21 -17.89 9.16
CA THR A 166 -6.89 -19.33 9.17
C THR A 166 -6.00 -19.76 10.33
N GLY A 167 -5.35 -18.81 11.01
CA GLY A 167 -4.28 -19.08 11.97
C GLY A 167 -2.94 -19.46 11.33
N ASP A 168 -2.81 -19.42 10.00
CA ASP A 168 -1.59 -19.72 9.25
C ASP A 168 -1.37 -18.70 8.13
N ILE A 169 -0.37 -17.82 8.31
CA ILE A 169 -0.01 -16.81 7.30
C ILE A 169 0.60 -17.39 6.01
N PHE A 170 0.85 -18.70 5.97
CA PHE A 170 1.30 -19.45 4.80
C PHE A 170 0.23 -20.41 4.27
N ASN A 171 -1.03 -20.23 4.65
CA ASN A 171 -2.11 -21.11 4.25
C ASN A 171 -2.17 -21.27 2.72
N ARG A 172 -1.90 -22.49 2.26
CA ARG A 172 -1.76 -22.80 0.83
C ARG A 172 -3.06 -22.63 0.06
N GLU A 173 -4.20 -22.89 0.68
CA GLU A 173 -5.50 -22.73 0.02
C GLU A 173 -5.78 -21.25 -0.27
N ILE A 174 -5.56 -20.38 0.72
CA ILE A 174 -5.72 -18.93 0.56
C ILE A 174 -4.70 -18.37 -0.44
N ALA A 175 -3.43 -18.81 -0.37
CA ALA A 175 -2.41 -18.43 -1.34
C ALA A 175 -2.78 -18.83 -2.78
N SER A 176 -3.27 -20.05 -2.99
CA SER A 176 -3.74 -20.50 -4.31
C SER A 176 -4.95 -19.74 -4.82
N LYS A 177 -5.87 -19.32 -3.94
CA LYS A 177 -6.98 -18.42 -4.31
C LYS A 177 -6.47 -17.04 -4.71
N PHE A 178 -5.52 -16.47 -3.95
CA PHE A 178 -4.92 -15.17 -4.25
C PHE A 178 -4.18 -15.19 -5.60
N GLU A 179 -3.38 -16.23 -5.86
CA GLU A 179 -2.72 -16.42 -7.16
C GLU A 179 -3.73 -16.52 -8.30
N LYS A 180 -4.75 -17.37 -8.14
CA LYS A 180 -5.74 -17.65 -9.19
C LYS A 180 -6.65 -16.46 -9.52
N GLU A 181 -7.06 -15.69 -8.52
CA GLU A 181 -8.05 -14.62 -8.71
C GLU A 181 -7.44 -13.23 -8.77
N ILE A 182 -6.22 -13.02 -8.26
CA ILE A 182 -5.55 -11.71 -8.25
C ILE A 182 -4.32 -11.73 -9.18
N LEU A 183 -3.29 -12.52 -8.84
CA LEU A 183 -1.98 -12.42 -9.50
C LEU A 183 -1.98 -12.89 -10.96
N SER A 184 -2.80 -13.88 -11.31
CA SER A 184 -2.81 -14.48 -12.65
C SER A 184 -3.77 -13.82 -13.64
N ARG A 185 -4.68 -12.96 -13.18
CA ARG A 185 -5.79 -12.44 -13.98
C ARG A 185 -5.46 -11.20 -14.78
N GLY A 186 -4.53 -10.37 -14.33
CA GLY A 186 -4.40 -9.00 -14.86
C GLY A 186 -5.77 -8.29 -14.92
N GLY A 187 -5.99 -7.47 -15.95
CA GLY A 187 -7.26 -6.78 -16.23
C GLY A 187 -8.28 -7.60 -17.02
N THR A 188 -8.29 -8.94 -16.90
CA THR A 188 -9.24 -9.80 -17.66
C THR A 188 -10.64 -9.85 -17.07
N LYS A 189 -10.83 -9.32 -15.86
CA LYS A 189 -12.11 -9.28 -15.14
C LYS A 189 -12.20 -7.99 -14.32
N ASP A 190 -13.41 -7.62 -13.93
CA ASP A 190 -13.62 -6.52 -12.99
C ASP A 190 -12.85 -6.74 -11.67
N PRO A 191 -12.09 -5.75 -11.18
CA PRO A 191 -11.26 -5.92 -9.98
C PRO A 191 -12.04 -6.23 -8.70
N LEU A 192 -13.25 -5.69 -8.52
CA LEU A 192 -14.08 -6.00 -7.36
C LEU A 192 -14.59 -7.44 -7.43
N GLU A 193 -15.00 -7.90 -8.62
CA GLU A 193 -15.39 -9.30 -8.81
C GLU A 193 -14.22 -10.27 -8.61
N MET A 194 -12.99 -9.87 -8.97
CA MET A 194 -11.76 -10.63 -8.68
C MET A 194 -11.50 -10.69 -7.17
N TYR A 195 -11.62 -9.56 -6.48
CA TYR A 195 -11.44 -9.47 -5.04
C TYR A 195 -12.45 -10.34 -4.29
N ILE A 196 -13.74 -10.24 -4.61
CA ILE A 196 -14.79 -11.05 -4.00
C ILE A 196 -14.56 -12.54 -4.26
N ALA A 197 -14.10 -12.92 -5.45
CA ALA A 197 -13.79 -14.32 -5.75
C ALA A 197 -12.64 -14.88 -4.90
N PHE A 198 -11.64 -14.05 -4.57
CA PHE A 198 -10.56 -14.40 -3.62
C PHE A 198 -11.06 -14.39 -2.18
N ARG A 199 -11.64 -13.27 -1.73
CA ARG A 199 -11.91 -12.95 -0.33
C ARG A 199 -13.21 -13.57 0.20
N GLY A 200 -14.17 -13.83 -0.68
CA GLY A 200 -15.53 -14.29 -0.36
C GLY A 200 -16.49 -13.18 0.07
N LYS A 201 -16.02 -11.94 0.17
CA LYS A 201 -16.80 -10.74 0.53
C LYS A 201 -16.17 -9.48 -0.07
N GLU A 202 -16.90 -8.38 -0.03
CA GLU A 202 -16.38 -7.05 -0.36
C GLU A 202 -15.31 -6.59 0.66
N PRO A 203 -14.36 -5.74 0.24
CA PRO A 203 -13.30 -5.25 1.11
C PRO A 203 -13.85 -4.38 2.26
N GLY A 204 -13.31 -4.56 3.46
CA GLY A 204 -13.68 -3.80 4.66
C GLY A 204 -12.55 -2.89 5.15
N ILE A 205 -12.88 -1.68 5.60
CA ILE A 205 -11.90 -0.68 6.06
C ILE A 205 -11.30 -1.00 7.44
N ASP A 206 -11.95 -1.85 8.24
CA ASP A 206 -11.59 -2.10 9.64
C ASP A 206 -10.13 -2.51 9.83
N ALA A 207 -9.60 -3.39 8.98
CA ALA A 207 -8.22 -3.87 9.06
C ALA A 207 -7.22 -2.73 8.82
N LEU A 208 -7.48 -1.86 7.85
CA LEU A 208 -6.65 -0.69 7.59
C LEU A 208 -6.65 0.27 8.80
N LEU A 209 -7.81 0.53 9.40
CA LEU A 209 -7.92 1.41 10.57
C LEU A 209 -7.14 0.82 11.76
N GLU A 210 -7.24 -0.48 11.99
CA GLU A 210 -6.49 -1.14 13.05
C GLU A 210 -4.97 -1.07 12.82
N ASN A 211 -4.52 -1.34 11.59
CA ASN A 211 -3.11 -1.27 11.19
C ASN A 211 -2.55 0.15 11.35
N ARG A 212 -3.35 1.18 11.03
CA ARG A 212 -2.96 2.58 11.17
C ARG A 212 -3.16 3.17 12.58
N GLY A 213 -3.76 2.41 13.51
CA GLY A 213 -4.06 2.90 14.86
C GLY A 213 -5.14 4.00 14.88
N LEU A 214 -6.13 3.90 14.00
CA LEU A 214 -7.22 4.86 13.79
C LEU A 214 -8.60 4.32 14.20
N LYS A 215 -8.62 3.24 14.99
CA LYS A 215 -9.84 2.61 15.51
C LYS A 215 -10.05 2.93 16.98
#